data_AF-A0A679HGH6-F1
#
_entry.id   AF-A0A679HGH6-F1
#
_cell.length_a   1.000
_cell.length_b   1.000
_cell.length_c   1.000
_cell.angle_alpha   90.00
_cell.angle_beta   90.00
_cell.angle_gamma   90.00
#
_symmetry.space_group_name_H-M   'P 1'
#
loop_
_entity.id
_entity.type
_entity.pdbx_description
1 polymer ?
#
loop_
_entity_poly.entity_id
_entity_poly.type
_entity_poly.pdbx_seq_one_letter_code
_entity_poly.pdbx_strand_id
1 'polypeptide(L)'
;MFGIFNKKKQTDKVKAAIETANAVACDFSDLIASGSIEPTLIYDVSALPHAKDLIEKSCKLWILACPDVSQRQSWKVVLPMLSQFQEGVGSIPLGLDVSTLVNQGLPPQELARKITSLKMPSAELLERVHAEEHALLSWVTHAVDRCA
;
A
#
# COMPACT_ATOMS: atom_id res chain seq x y z
N MET A 1 -16.28 36.74 24.32
CA MET A 1 -16.58 36.51 22.87
C MET A 1 -15.32 36.05 22.10
N PHE A 2 -14.50 35.12 22.65
CA PHE A 2 -13.21 34.69 22.08
C PHE A 2 -13.17 33.23 21.58
N GLY A 3 -14.27 32.47 21.72
CA GLY A 3 -14.31 31.03 21.40
C GLY A 3 -14.65 30.65 19.96
N ILE A 4 -15.14 31.60 19.14
CA ILE A 4 -15.65 31.31 17.78
C ILE A 4 -14.52 31.31 16.74
N PHE A 5 -13.52 32.18 16.91
CA PHE A 5 -12.39 32.29 15.97
C PHE A 5 -11.42 31.11 16.02
N ASN A 6 -11.27 30.46 17.19
CA ASN A 6 -10.37 29.31 17.33
C ASN A 6 -10.99 28.04 16.72
N LYS A 7 -12.32 27.88 16.79
CA LYS A 7 -13.04 26.75 16.18
C LYS A 7 -12.97 26.77 14.65
N LYS A 8 -13.20 27.92 14.00
CA LYS A 8 -13.11 28.04 12.53
C LYS A 8 -11.73 27.67 11.98
N LYS A 9 -10.65 28.24 12.54
CA LYS A 9 -9.27 27.92 12.13
C LYS A 9 -8.92 26.44 12.31
N GLN A 10 -9.50 25.78 13.30
CA GLN A 10 -9.29 24.36 13.54
C GLN A 10 -10.05 23.50 12.52
N THR A 11 -11.29 23.85 12.20
CA THR A 11 -12.09 23.17 11.16
C THR A 11 -11.44 23.27 9.77
N ASP A 12 -10.91 24.43 9.41
CA ASP A 12 -10.26 24.62 8.10
C ASP A 12 -8.97 23.79 7.96
N LYS A 13 -8.19 23.67 9.04
CA LYS A 13 -6.99 22.82 9.08
C LYS A 13 -7.32 21.34 8.94
N VAL A 14 -8.38 20.88 9.60
CA VAL A 14 -8.84 19.48 9.52
C VAL A 14 -9.31 19.18 8.10
N LYS A 15 -10.06 20.10 7.47
CA LYS A 15 -10.52 19.93 6.09
C LYS A 15 -9.35 19.83 5.11
N ALA A 16 -8.39 20.74 5.18
CA ALA A 16 -7.20 20.71 4.33
C ALA A 16 -6.37 19.43 4.50
N ALA A 17 -6.28 18.92 5.74
CA ALA A 17 -5.61 17.65 6.02
C ALA A 17 -6.34 16.46 5.38
N ILE A 18 -7.68 16.43 5.42
CA ILE A 18 -8.48 15.39 4.77
C ILE A 18 -8.35 15.45 3.25
N GLU A 19 -8.36 16.65 2.66
CA GLU A 19 -8.18 16.84 1.22
C GLU A 19 -6.79 16.33 0.75
N THR A 20 -5.75 16.63 1.53
CA THR A 20 -4.39 16.14 1.25
C THR A 20 -4.30 14.62 1.40
N ALA A 21 -4.89 14.07 2.47
CA ALA A 21 -4.91 12.63 2.69
C ALA A 21 -5.67 11.89 1.59
N ASN A 22 -6.76 12.49 1.09
CA ASN A 22 -7.49 11.95 -0.05
C ASN A 22 -6.64 11.91 -1.32
N ALA A 23 -5.92 12.98 -1.65
CA ALA A 23 -5.03 12.98 -2.82
C ALA A 23 -3.97 11.89 -2.73
N VAL A 24 -3.26 11.78 -1.61
CA VAL A 24 -2.21 10.76 -1.41
C VAL A 24 -2.78 9.34 -1.44
N ALA A 25 -3.95 9.12 -0.81
CA ALA A 25 -4.61 7.82 -0.81
C ALA A 25 -5.07 7.41 -2.22
N CYS A 26 -5.60 8.34 -3.00
CA CYS A 26 -5.96 8.11 -4.40
C CYS A 26 -4.73 7.76 -5.25
N ASP A 27 -3.63 8.53 -5.16
CA ASP A 27 -2.41 8.24 -5.92
C ASP A 27 -1.85 6.85 -5.62
N PHE A 28 -1.90 6.42 -4.36
CA PHE A 28 -1.50 5.07 -3.98
C PHE A 28 -2.47 4.01 -4.51
N SER A 29 -3.78 4.23 -4.38
CA SER A 29 -4.79 3.31 -4.92
C SER A 29 -4.67 3.16 -6.44
N ASP A 30 -4.35 4.23 -7.15
CA ASP A 30 -4.17 4.24 -8.61
C ASP A 30 -2.90 3.47 -9.01
N LEU A 31 -1.82 3.59 -8.23
CA LEU A 31 -0.62 2.76 -8.42
C LEU A 31 -0.97 1.26 -8.35
N ILE A 32 -1.73 0.86 -7.32
CA ILE A 32 -2.16 -0.54 -7.17
C ILE A 32 -3.10 -0.95 -8.30
N ALA A 33 -4.08 -0.13 -8.64
CA ALA A 33 -5.08 -0.42 -9.68
C ALA A 33 -4.48 -0.47 -11.09
N SER A 34 -3.34 0.19 -11.32
CA SER A 34 -2.63 0.15 -12.62
C SER A 34 -2.16 -1.26 -13.01
N GLY A 35 -2.09 -2.20 -12.06
CA GLY A 35 -1.54 -3.54 -12.27
C GLY A 35 -0.02 -3.56 -12.38
N SER A 36 0.67 -2.44 -12.14
CA SER A 36 2.14 -2.36 -12.14
C SER A 36 2.78 -3.04 -10.92
N ILE A 37 1.97 -3.37 -9.90
CA ILE A 37 2.40 -3.96 -8.64
C ILE A 37 1.80 -5.37 -8.51
N GLU A 38 2.66 -6.36 -8.69
CA GLU A 38 2.35 -7.77 -8.44
C GLU A 38 2.46 -8.13 -6.95
N PRO A 39 1.45 -8.80 -6.36
CA PRO A 39 1.42 -9.11 -4.93
C PRO A 39 2.56 -10.01 -4.42
N THR A 40 3.23 -10.73 -5.31
CA THR A 40 4.31 -11.68 -4.99
C THR A 40 5.71 -11.06 -5.08
N LEU A 41 5.78 -9.77 -5.42
CA LEU A 41 7.03 -9.01 -5.53
C LEU A 41 7.18 -7.99 -4.40
N ILE A 42 8.42 -7.71 -4.04
CA ILE A 42 8.83 -6.69 -3.09
C ILE A 42 9.55 -5.59 -3.88
N TYR A 43 9.11 -4.36 -3.71
CA TYR A 43 9.56 -3.19 -4.45
C TYR A 43 10.38 -2.28 -3.54
N ASP A 44 11.18 -1.41 -4.14
CA ASP A 44 11.81 -0.33 -3.39
C ASP A 44 10.83 0.81 -3.12
N VAL A 45 10.97 1.49 -1.98
CA VAL A 45 10.15 2.67 -1.64
C VAL A 45 10.24 3.80 -2.65
N SER A 46 11.32 3.87 -3.44
CA SER A 46 11.46 4.82 -4.55
C SER A 46 10.44 4.63 -5.68
N ALA A 47 9.77 3.48 -5.75
CA ALA A 47 8.67 3.24 -6.68
C ALA A 47 7.34 3.88 -6.24
N LEU A 48 7.25 4.38 -5.00
CA LEU A 48 6.04 5.02 -4.48
C LEU A 48 5.90 6.46 -4.99
N PRO A 49 4.67 6.95 -5.22
CA PRO A 49 4.42 8.34 -5.62
C PRO A 49 4.72 9.34 -4.49
N HIS A 50 4.71 8.88 -3.24
CA HIS A 50 4.94 9.67 -2.04
C HIS A 50 5.77 8.87 -1.03
N ALA A 51 6.29 9.54 0.00
CA ALA A 51 6.97 8.86 1.10
C ALA A 51 6.03 7.84 1.78
N LYS A 52 6.54 6.64 2.05
CA LYS A 52 5.77 5.51 2.60
C LYS A 52 4.97 5.88 3.85
N ASP A 53 5.60 6.55 4.81
CA ASP A 53 4.95 7.03 6.03
C ASP A 53 3.80 8.01 5.78
N LEU A 54 3.92 8.85 4.74
CA LEU A 54 2.87 9.80 4.36
C LEU A 54 1.69 9.06 3.74
N ILE A 55 1.96 8.05 2.91
CA ILE A 55 0.92 7.19 2.33
C ILE A 55 0.17 6.49 3.45
N GLU A 56 0.87 5.80 4.36
CA GLU A 56 0.23 5.08 5.46
C GLU A 56 -0.69 6.00 6.28
N LYS A 57 -0.19 7.16 6.70
CA LYS A 57 -0.98 8.13 7.49
C LYS A 57 -2.18 8.65 6.71
N SER A 58 -1.99 8.95 5.43
CA SER A 58 -3.04 9.48 4.56
C SER A 58 -4.14 8.46 4.31
N CYS A 59 -3.77 7.21 4.00
CA CYS A 59 -4.72 6.10 3.83
C CYS A 59 -5.50 5.84 5.12
N LYS A 60 -4.82 5.80 6.28
CA LYS A 60 -5.49 5.63 7.57
C LYS A 60 -6.48 6.76 7.86
N LEU A 61 -6.10 8.01 7.62
CA LEU A 61 -7.00 9.15 7.80
C LEU A 61 -8.18 9.09 6.83
N TRP A 62 -7.93 8.73 5.57
CA TRP A 62 -8.96 8.58 4.55
C TRP A 62 -9.97 7.50 4.94
N ILE A 63 -9.51 6.32 5.37
CA ILE A 63 -10.38 5.20 5.80
C ILE A 63 -11.28 5.63 6.95
N LEU A 64 -10.75 6.37 7.93
CA LEU A 64 -11.53 6.86 9.07
C LEU A 64 -12.53 7.96 8.68
N ALA A 65 -12.20 8.77 7.69
CA ALA A 65 -13.04 9.88 7.23
C ALA A 65 -14.06 9.47 6.15
N CYS A 66 -13.85 8.35 5.47
CA CYS A 66 -14.69 7.88 4.38
C CYS A 66 -16.05 7.39 4.92
N PRO A 67 -17.18 7.98 4.46
CA PRO A 67 -18.51 7.58 4.93
C PRO A 67 -19.01 6.30 4.23
N ASP A 68 -18.47 5.95 3.06
CA ASP A 68 -18.90 4.81 2.27
C ASP A 68 -18.24 3.51 2.76
N VAL A 69 -19.03 2.64 3.37
CA VAL A 69 -18.59 1.33 3.88
C VAL A 69 -17.99 0.47 2.76
N SER A 70 -18.60 0.45 1.58
CA SER A 70 -18.16 -0.38 0.46
C SER A 70 -16.76 0.04 0.01
N GLN A 71 -16.56 1.35 -0.12
CA GLN A 71 -15.24 1.89 -0.44
C GLN A 71 -14.23 1.58 0.66
N ARG A 72 -14.61 1.65 1.95
CA ARG A 72 -13.70 1.27 3.04
C ARG A 72 -13.31 -0.22 3.03
N GLN A 73 -14.19 -1.10 2.58
CA GLN A 73 -13.90 -2.54 2.51
C GLN A 73 -12.78 -2.86 1.50
N SER A 74 -12.71 -2.16 0.35
CA SER A 74 -11.64 -2.40 -0.64
C SER A 74 -10.25 -2.09 -0.07
N TRP A 75 -10.15 -1.19 0.92
CA TRP A 75 -8.90 -0.87 1.59
C TRP A 75 -8.34 -1.99 2.48
N LYS A 76 -9.14 -3.03 2.79
CA LYS A 76 -8.62 -4.26 3.40
C LYS A 76 -7.62 -4.99 2.49
N VAL A 77 -7.68 -4.73 1.18
CA VAL A 77 -6.73 -5.24 0.20
C VAL A 77 -5.65 -4.22 -0.10
N VAL A 78 -6.03 -2.95 -0.33
CA VAL A 78 -5.09 -1.91 -0.80
C VAL A 78 -4.05 -1.53 0.27
N LEU A 79 -4.46 -1.28 1.51
CA LEU A 79 -3.51 -0.79 2.53
C LEU A 79 -2.40 -1.80 2.84
N PRO A 80 -2.68 -3.10 3.05
CA PRO A 80 -1.61 -4.08 3.31
C PRO A 80 -0.57 -4.19 2.20
N MET A 81 -0.91 -3.90 0.94
CA MET A 81 0.06 -3.90 -0.17
C MET A 81 1.19 -2.89 0.00
N LEU A 82 1.02 -1.86 0.85
CA LEU A 82 2.10 -0.92 1.19
C LEU A 82 3.32 -1.64 1.81
N SER A 83 3.09 -2.77 2.47
CA SER A 83 4.16 -3.60 3.06
C SER A 83 5.15 -4.15 2.03
N GLN A 84 4.76 -4.27 0.76
CA GLN A 84 5.65 -4.74 -0.30
C GLN A 84 6.74 -3.73 -0.66
N PHE A 85 6.61 -2.47 -0.26
CA PHE A 85 7.58 -1.42 -0.55
C PHE A 85 8.58 -1.29 0.60
N GLN A 86 9.83 -1.69 0.38
CA GLN A 86 10.87 -1.79 1.39
C GLN A 86 12.10 -0.97 1.01
N GLU A 87 12.77 -0.40 2.00
CA GLU A 87 14.01 0.35 1.75
C GLU A 87 15.16 -0.59 1.35
N GLY A 88 15.99 -0.14 0.40
CA GLY A 88 17.22 -0.82 0.04
C GLY A 88 17.03 -2.03 -0.89
N VAL A 89 15.86 -2.17 -1.50
CA VAL A 89 15.57 -3.21 -2.50
C VAL A 89 16.22 -2.85 -3.85
N GLY A 90 16.24 -1.56 -4.18
CA GLY A 90 16.73 -1.05 -5.45
C GLY A 90 15.71 -1.15 -6.60
N SER A 91 16.13 -0.79 -7.81
CA SER A 91 15.23 -0.62 -8.96
C SER A 91 14.65 -1.93 -9.52
N ILE A 92 15.14 -3.09 -9.09
CA ILE A 92 14.68 -4.40 -9.55
C ILE A 92 13.90 -5.04 -8.40
N PRO A 93 12.58 -5.28 -8.56
CA PRO A 93 11.79 -5.95 -7.54
C PRO A 93 12.33 -7.35 -7.22
N LEU A 94 12.15 -7.78 -5.98
CA LEU A 94 12.54 -9.11 -5.50
C LEU A 94 11.32 -10.02 -5.43
N GLY A 95 11.51 -11.30 -5.74
CA GLY A 95 10.46 -12.31 -5.66
C GLY A 95 10.13 -12.94 -7.00
N LEU A 96 8.96 -13.55 -7.06
CA LEU A 96 8.51 -14.36 -8.18
C LEU A 96 7.29 -13.74 -8.82
N ASP A 97 7.42 -13.23 -10.03
CA ASP A 97 6.27 -12.80 -10.84
C ASP A 97 5.61 -14.04 -11.46
N VAL A 98 4.66 -14.63 -10.72
CA VAL A 98 3.96 -15.84 -11.14
C VAL A 98 3.06 -15.55 -12.34
N SER A 99 2.47 -14.35 -12.43
CA SER A 99 1.56 -13.98 -13.51
C SER A 99 2.31 -13.99 -14.84
N THR A 100 3.49 -13.37 -14.88
CA THR A 100 4.37 -13.35 -16.05
C THR A 100 4.89 -14.75 -16.40
N LEU A 101 5.23 -15.58 -15.40
CA LEU A 101 5.78 -16.91 -15.66
C LEU A 101 4.74 -17.90 -16.21
N VAL A 102 3.50 -17.83 -15.73
CA VAL A 102 2.42 -18.72 -16.16
C VAL A 102 1.89 -18.32 -17.54
N ASN A 103 1.75 -17.02 -17.81
CA ASN A 103 1.14 -16.53 -19.05
C ASN A 103 2.05 -16.65 -20.29
N GLN A 104 3.35 -16.87 -20.11
CA GLN A 104 4.30 -16.90 -21.23
C GLN A 104 4.41 -18.26 -21.92
N GLY A 105 3.77 -19.32 -21.40
CA GLY A 105 3.80 -20.65 -22.02
C GLY A 105 5.21 -21.19 -22.26
N LEU A 106 6.18 -20.77 -21.42
CA LEU A 106 7.59 -21.04 -21.63
C LEU A 106 7.87 -22.55 -21.53
N PRO A 107 8.77 -23.09 -22.38
CA PRO A 107 9.24 -24.45 -22.22
C PRO A 107 9.93 -24.62 -20.85
N PRO A 108 9.85 -25.80 -20.21
CA PRO A 108 10.33 -26.00 -18.83
C PRO A 108 11.78 -25.56 -18.57
N GLN A 109 12.66 -25.67 -19.56
CA GLN A 109 14.06 -25.28 -19.45
C GLN A 109 14.26 -23.75 -19.41
N GLU A 110 13.42 -22.99 -20.12
CA GLU A 110 13.45 -21.53 -20.07
C GLU A 110 12.81 -21.00 -18.80
N LEU A 111 11.74 -21.66 -18.33
CA LEU A 111 11.15 -21.38 -17.03
C LEU A 111 12.17 -21.57 -15.90
N ALA A 112 12.91 -22.68 -15.91
CA ALA A 112 13.97 -22.94 -14.93
C ALA A 112 15.07 -21.87 -14.95
N ARG A 113 15.48 -21.41 -16.14
CA ARG A 113 16.46 -20.32 -16.29
C ARG A 113 15.94 -18.99 -15.77
N LYS A 114 14.66 -18.68 -16.00
CA LYS A 114 14.05 -17.46 -15.44
C LYS A 114 14.01 -17.53 -13.92
N ILE A 115 13.56 -18.64 -13.35
CA ILE A 115 13.49 -18.82 -11.90
C ILE A 115 14.88 -18.67 -11.26
N THR A 116 15.93 -19.26 -11.84
CA THR A 116 17.29 -19.13 -11.30
C THR A 116 17.90 -17.73 -11.48
N SER A 117 17.39 -16.92 -12.41
CA SER A 117 17.82 -15.53 -12.60
C SER A 117 17.13 -14.53 -11.68
N LEU A 118 16.06 -14.94 -10.98
CA LEU A 118 15.32 -14.06 -10.09
C LEU A 118 16.10 -13.83 -8.79
N LYS A 119 16.05 -12.59 -8.33
CA LYS A 119 16.55 -12.25 -7.00
C LYS A 119 15.47 -12.53 -5.99
N MET A 120 15.69 -13.54 -5.16
CA MET A 120 14.79 -13.87 -4.06
C MET A 120 15.08 -12.96 -2.87
N PRO A 121 14.05 -12.47 -2.17
CA PRO A 121 14.23 -11.73 -0.92
C PRO A 121 14.83 -12.62 0.16
N SER A 122 15.58 -12.02 1.10
CA SER A 122 16.08 -12.73 2.27
C SER A 122 14.94 -13.10 3.21
N ALA A 123 15.15 -14.10 4.07
CA ALA A 123 14.18 -14.49 5.09
C ALA A 123 13.81 -13.32 6.02
N GLU A 124 14.81 -12.53 6.44
CA GLU A 124 14.61 -11.34 7.28
C GLU A 124 13.73 -10.28 6.59
N LEU A 125 13.95 -10.04 5.29
CA LEU A 125 13.14 -9.10 4.53
C LEU A 125 11.68 -9.59 4.42
N LEU A 126 11.48 -10.88 4.15
CA LEU A 126 10.15 -11.49 4.10
C LEU A 126 9.42 -11.41 5.44
N GLU A 127 10.11 -11.71 6.55
CA GLU A 127 9.55 -11.59 7.89
C GLU A 127 9.11 -10.16 8.19
N ARG A 128 9.91 -9.17 7.80
CA ARG A 128 9.57 -7.75 7.96
C ARG A 128 8.33 -7.36 7.14
N VAL A 129 8.26 -7.78 5.89
CA VAL A 129 7.10 -7.53 5.01
C VAL A 129 5.85 -8.15 5.60
N HIS A 130 5.88 -9.44 5.99
CA HIS A 130 4.71 -10.11 6.57
C HIS A 130 4.27 -9.50 7.91
N ALA A 131 5.22 -9.10 8.76
CA ALA A 131 4.90 -8.44 10.03
C ALA A 131 4.18 -7.10 9.79
N GLU A 132 4.66 -6.31 8.83
CA GLU A 132 4.05 -5.05 8.44
C GLU A 132 2.68 -5.25 7.79
N GLU A 133 2.56 -6.20 6.86
CA GLU A 133 1.31 -6.59 6.20
C GLU A 133 0.24 -6.95 7.23
N HIS A 134 0.59 -7.84 8.18
CA HIS A 134 -0.31 -8.26 9.24
C HIS A 134 -0.74 -7.08 10.13
N ALA A 135 0.19 -6.18 10.47
CA ALA A 135 -0.14 -4.99 11.25
C ALA A 135 -1.11 -4.05 10.52
N LEU A 136 -0.89 -3.81 9.23
CA LEU A 136 -1.75 -2.98 8.38
C LEU A 136 -3.12 -3.63 8.18
N LEU A 137 -3.18 -4.93 7.90
CA LEU A 137 -4.41 -5.70 7.73
C LEU A 137 -5.24 -5.73 9.01
N SER A 138 -4.59 -5.98 10.15
CA SER A 138 -5.23 -5.95 11.46
C SER A 138 -5.83 -4.58 11.74
N TRP A 139 -5.06 -3.51 11.49
CA TRP A 139 -5.52 -2.14 11.70
C TRP A 139 -6.74 -1.80 10.83
N VAL A 140 -6.68 -2.08 9.52
CA VAL A 140 -7.77 -1.72 8.60
C VAL A 140 -9.02 -2.55 8.85
N THR A 141 -8.86 -3.84 9.15
CA THR A 141 -10.00 -4.69 9.54
C THR A 141 -10.72 -4.09 10.74
N HIS A 142 -9.96 -3.71 11.77
CA HIS A 142 -10.50 -3.10 12.96
C HIS A 142 -11.19 -1.76 12.67
N ALA A 143 -10.56 -0.89 11.87
CA ALA A 143 -11.09 0.43 11.56
C ALA A 143 -12.39 0.36 10.74
N VAL A 144 -12.44 -0.54 9.76
CA VAL A 144 -13.61 -0.72 8.90
C VAL A 144 -14.79 -1.31 9.69
N ASP A 145 -14.53 -2.31 10.53
CA ASP A 145 -15.59 -3.03 11.25
C ASP A 145 -16.15 -2.24 12.44
N ARG A 146 -15.40 -1.29 13.03
CA ARG A 146 -15.91 -0.37 14.07
C ARG A 146 -16.80 0.75 13.53
N CYS A 147 -16.76 1.02 12.23
CA CYS A 147 -17.47 2.12 11.60
C CYS A 147 -18.65 1.67 10.73
N ALA A 148 -18.90 0.36 10.63
CA ALA A 148 -20.07 -0.24 9.99
C ALA A 148 -21.21 -0.42 11.01
#